data_AF-A0A3B9US87-F1
#
_entry.id   AF-A0A3B9US87-F1
#
_cell.length_a   1.000
_cell.length_b   1.000
_cell.length_c   1.000
_cell.angle_alpha   90.00
_cell.angle_beta   90.00
_cell.angle_gamma   90.00
#
_symmetry.space_group_name_H-M   'P 1'
#
loop_
_entity.id
_entity.type
_entity.pdbx_description
1 polymer ?
#
loop_
_entity_poly.entity_id
_entity_poly.type
_entity_poly.pdbx_seq_one_letter_code
_entity_poly.pdbx_strand_id
1 'polypeptide(L)'
;MKYIIRSDFMSIIYNVLTELLNFIFNLVGDFGIAIIIVTVLVKLILLPMSIKQKVNMEEQKKLSENIAKLKEKYKDNKEQLDKELQVHYKEASKSMKGC
;
A
#
# COMPACT_ATOMS: atom_id res chain seq x y z
N MET A 1 -14.28 -9.79 -30.25
CA MET A 1 -14.06 -8.37 -29.87
C MET A 1 -13.30 -8.19 -28.53
N LYS A 2 -12.48 -9.16 -28.08
CA LYS A 2 -11.70 -9.07 -26.82
C LYS A 2 -10.18 -8.98 -27.04
N TYR A 3 -9.73 -9.19 -28.29
CA TYR A 3 -8.31 -9.19 -28.68
C TYR A 3 -7.79 -7.82 -29.15
N ILE A 4 -8.66 -6.95 -29.70
CA ILE A 4 -8.29 -5.62 -30.19
C ILE A 4 -8.02 -4.67 -29.01
N ILE A 5 -8.90 -4.67 -28.00
CA ILE A 5 -8.78 -3.83 -26.78
C ILE A 5 -7.49 -4.13 -25.99
N ARG A 6 -7.00 -5.38 -26.00
CA ARG A 6 -5.73 -5.76 -25.35
C ARG A 6 -4.51 -5.19 -26.08
N SER A 7 -4.58 -5.09 -27.42
CA SER A 7 -3.50 -4.57 -28.25
C SER A 7 -3.36 -3.06 -28.10
N ASP A 8 -4.47 -2.32 -28.07
CA ASP A 8 -4.46 -0.86 -27.94
C ASP A 8 -3.99 -0.40 -26.56
N PHE A 9 -4.46 -1.06 -25.49
CA PHE A 9 -4.00 -0.78 -24.12
C PHE A 9 -2.49 -1.03 -23.95
N MET A 10 -1.97 -2.15 -24.47
CA MET A 10 -0.54 -2.41 -24.40
C MET A 10 0.29 -1.46 -25.25
N SER A 11 -0.25 -1.00 -26.38
CA SER A 11 0.43 -0.03 -27.24
C SER A 11 0.51 1.35 -26.58
N ILE A 12 -0.54 1.78 -25.88
CA ILE A 12 -0.53 3.03 -25.10
C ILE A 12 0.50 2.96 -23.98
N ILE A 13 0.52 1.86 -23.20
CA ILE A 13 1.51 1.67 -22.13
C ILE A 13 2.93 1.64 -22.70
N TYR A 14 3.15 0.93 -23.81
CA TYR A 14 4.46 0.81 -24.44
C TYR A 14 5.00 2.15 -24.95
N ASN A 15 4.16 2.94 -25.62
CA ASN A 15 4.56 4.25 -26.14
C ASN A 15 4.89 5.22 -25.01
N VAL A 16 4.02 5.29 -23.99
CA VAL A 16 4.24 6.15 -22.81
C VAL A 16 5.53 5.75 -22.07
N LEU A 17 5.77 4.45 -21.91
CA LEU A 17 6.96 3.94 -21.25
C LEU A 17 8.24 4.28 -22.03
N THR A 18 8.20 4.16 -23.36
CA THR A 18 9.35 4.42 -24.24
C THR A 18 9.67 5.91 -24.31
N GLU A 19 8.66 6.77 -24.35
CA GLU A 19 8.81 8.23 -24.35
C GLU A 19 9.40 8.73 -23.02
N LEU A 20 8.89 8.21 -21.89
CA LEU A 20 9.43 8.52 -20.56
C LEU A 20 10.89 8.07 -20.43
N LEU A 21 11.22 6.87 -20.92
CA LEU A 21 12.58 6.34 -20.85
C LEU A 21 13.56 7.14 -21.73
N ASN A 22 13.14 7.50 -22.94
CA ASN A 22 13.94 8.34 -23.85
C ASN A 22 14.15 9.76 -23.31
N PHE A 23 13.16 10.35 -22.64
CA PHE A 23 13.31 11.66 -22.00
C PHE A 23 14.40 11.65 -20.93
N ILE A 24 14.38 10.62 -20.07
CA ILE A 24 15.37 10.48 -18.98
C ILE A 24 16.74 10.09 -19.53
N PHE A 25 16.79 9.25 -20.58
CA PHE A 25 18.03 8.88 -21.24
C PHE A 25 18.70 10.08 -21.93
N ASN A 26 17.94 10.97 -22.59
CA ASN A 26 18.51 12.17 -23.23
C ASN A 26 19.13 13.17 -22.23
N LEU A 27 18.68 13.18 -20.97
CA LEU A 27 19.22 14.03 -19.92
C LEU A 27 20.56 13.54 -19.35
N VAL A 28 20.81 12.22 -19.39
CA VAL A 28 21.93 11.58 -18.67
C VAL A 28 22.93 10.91 -19.60
N GLY A 29 22.51 10.45 -20.79
CA GLY A 29 23.34 9.75 -21.78
C GLY A 29 23.71 8.30 -21.42
N ASP A 30 23.38 7.85 -20.21
CA ASP A 30 23.68 6.51 -19.70
C ASP A 30 22.45 5.88 -19.03
N PHE A 31 22.06 4.68 -19.47
CA PHE A 31 20.89 3.97 -18.96
C PHE A 31 21.03 3.54 -17.49
N GLY A 32 22.23 3.22 -17.03
CA GLY A 32 22.47 2.81 -15.65
C GLY A 32 22.27 3.96 -14.67
N ILE A 33 22.84 5.12 -14.98
CA ILE A 33 22.72 6.33 -14.14
C ILE A 33 21.27 6.85 -14.16
N ALA A 34 20.61 6.81 -15.32
CA ALA A 34 19.20 7.18 -15.46
C ALA A 34 18.30 6.38 -14.51
N ILE A 35 18.44 5.05 -14.46
CA ILE A 35 17.64 4.19 -13.58
C ILE A 35 17.92 4.50 -12.10
N ILE A 36 19.18 4.68 -11.73
CA ILE A 36 19.56 4.99 -10.34
C ILE A 36 18.88 6.30 -9.90
N ILE A 37 18.96 7.37 -10.70
CA ILE A 37 18.34 8.66 -10.39
C ILE A 37 16.82 8.52 -10.24
N VAL A 38 16.16 7.81 -11.16
CA VAL A 38 14.71 7.56 -11.08
C VAL A 38 14.34 6.81 -9.80
N THR A 39 15.07 5.75 -9.45
CA THR A 39 14.77 4.99 -8.23
C THR A 39 14.95 5.82 -6.96
N VAL A 40 15.95 6.70 -6.91
CA VAL A 40 16.17 7.61 -5.77
C VAL A 40 15.06 8.65 -5.70
N LEU A 41 14.67 9.25 -6.82
CA LEU A 41 13.61 10.26 -6.88
C LEU A 41 12.24 9.67 -6.49
N VAL A 42 11.91 8.49 -7.02
CA VAL A 42 10.71 7.73 -6.64
C VAL A 42 10.76 7.42 -5.14
N LYS A 43 11.87 6.90 -4.62
CA LYS A 43 12.02 6.68 -3.18
C LYS A 43 11.79 7.96 -2.38
N LEU A 44 12.38 9.09 -2.76
CA LEU A 44 12.20 10.37 -2.05
C LEU A 44 10.73 10.81 -1.98
N ILE A 45 9.98 10.63 -3.06
CA ILE A 45 8.53 10.92 -3.09
C ILE A 45 7.73 9.90 -2.27
N LEU A 46 8.12 8.62 -2.32
CA LEU A 46 7.43 7.54 -1.61
C LEU A 46 7.76 7.50 -0.11
N LEU A 47 8.92 8.00 0.33
CA LEU A 47 9.34 8.01 1.73
C LEU A 47 8.29 8.60 2.69
N PRO A 48 7.73 9.81 2.46
CA PRO A 48 6.68 10.36 3.33
C PRO A 48 5.41 9.48 3.33
N MET A 49 5.10 8.82 2.22
CA MET A 49 3.99 7.87 2.12
C MET A 49 4.28 6.58 2.92
N SER A 50 5.49 6.03 2.79
CA SER A 50 5.93 4.84 3.51
C SER A 50 5.99 5.06 5.02
N ILE A 51 6.35 6.25 5.49
CA ILE A 51 6.32 6.58 6.93
C ILE A 51 4.88 6.55 7.45
N LYS A 52 3.93 7.15 6.73
CA LYS A 52 2.51 7.10 7.08
C LYS A 52 1.98 5.66 7.09
N GLN A 53 2.36 4.85 6.11
CA GLN A 53 2.01 3.42 6.08
C GLN A 53 2.56 2.67 7.30
N LYS A 54 3.79 2.97 7.74
CA LYS A 54 4.39 2.34 8.93
C LYS A 54 3.64 2.64 10.22
N VAL A 55 3.22 3.90 10.42
CA VAL A 55 2.43 4.29 11.60
C VAL A 55 1.12 3.51 11.64
N ASN A 56 0.41 3.42 10.51
CA ASN A 56 -0.83 2.67 10.41
C ASN A 56 -0.63 1.16 10.66
N MET A 57 0.51 0.59 10.26
CA MET A 57 0.83 -0.81 10.56
C MET A 57 1.05 -1.06 12.06
N GLU A 58 1.64 -0.11 12.78
CA GLU A 58 1.83 -0.22 14.22
C GLU A 58 0.49 -0.16 14.99
N GLU A 59 -0.43 0.71 14.57
CA GLU A 59 -1.79 0.76 15.12
C GLU A 59 -2.55 -0.55 14.90
N GLN A 60 -2.42 -1.17 13.72
CA GLN A 60 -3.00 -2.48 13.42
C GLN A 60 -2.41 -3.60 14.27
N LYS A 61 -1.11 -3.53 14.58
CA LYS A 61 -0.46 -4.48 15.49
C LYS A 61 -1.02 -4.35 16.92
N LYS A 62 -1.13 -3.13 17.44
CA LYS A 62 -1.70 -2.86 18.78
C LYS A 62 -3.15 -3.33 18.88
N LEU A 63 -3.95 -3.11 17.84
CA LEU A 63 -5.32 -3.62 17.78
C LEU A 63 -5.37 -5.15 17.85
N SER A 64 -4.51 -5.82 17.09
CA SER A 64 -4.43 -7.28 17.05
C SER A 64 -4.07 -7.86 18.43
N GLU A 65 -3.16 -7.22 19.16
CA GLU A 65 -2.80 -7.59 20.54
C GLU A 65 -3.96 -7.36 21.53
N ASN A 66 -4.70 -6.25 21.40
CA ASN A 66 -5.89 -5.98 22.23
C ASN A 66 -6.99 -7.02 21.99
N ILE A 67 -7.22 -7.41 20.74
CA ILE A 67 -8.15 -8.49 20.38
C ILE A 67 -7.71 -9.83 21.00
N ALA A 68 -6.41 -10.13 21.01
CA ALA A 68 -5.90 -11.35 21.64
C ALA A 68 -6.16 -11.37 23.16
N LYS A 69 -5.88 -10.26 23.86
CA LYS A 69 -6.16 -10.12 25.31
C LYS A 69 -7.65 -10.25 25.62
N LEU A 70 -8.50 -9.66 24.79
CA LEU A 70 -9.95 -9.74 24.95
C LEU A 70 -10.45 -11.19 24.79
N LYS A 71 -9.92 -11.91 23.79
CA LYS A 71 -10.18 -13.34 23.61
C LYS A 71 -9.74 -14.17 24.80
N GLU A 72 -8.67 -13.80 25.50
CA GLU A 72 -8.23 -14.49 26.72
C GLU A 72 -9.12 -14.19 27.93
N LYS A 73 -9.56 -12.94 28.08
CA LYS A 73 -10.41 -12.51 29.20
C LYS A 73 -11.82 -13.12 29.13
N TYR A 74 -12.35 -13.32 27.92
CA TYR A 74 -13.72 -13.80 27.70
C TYR A 74 -13.78 -15.21 27.08
N LYS A 75 -12.77 -16.06 27.34
CA LYS A 75 -12.78 -17.48 26.91
C LYS A 75 -14.04 -18.23 27.33
N ASP A 76 -14.59 -17.87 28.49
CA ASP A 76 -15.76 -18.53 29.10
C ASP A 76 -17.11 -17.92 28.67
N ASN A 77 -17.12 -16.69 28.14
CA ASN A 77 -18.34 -15.96 27.82
C ASN A 77 -18.37 -15.46 26.37
N LYS A 78 -18.74 -16.37 25.46
CA LYS A 78 -18.73 -16.16 24.02
C LYS A 78 -19.64 -15.02 23.55
N GLU A 79 -20.79 -14.83 24.21
CA GLU A 79 -21.75 -13.79 23.83
C GLU A 79 -21.25 -12.37 24.17
N GLN A 80 -20.54 -12.22 25.29
CA GLN A 80 -19.88 -10.96 25.66
C GLN A 80 -18.68 -10.68 24.75
N LEU A 81 -17.90 -11.71 24.43
CA LEU A 81 -16.77 -11.61 23.51
C LEU A 81 -17.20 -11.09 22.13
N ASP A 82 -18.27 -11.64 21.54
CA ASP A 82 -18.76 -11.21 20.23
C ASP A 82 -19.25 -9.74 20.24
N LYS A 83 -19.87 -9.29 21.35
CA LYS A 83 -20.30 -7.89 21.51
C LYS A 83 -19.12 -6.92 21.59
N GLU A 84 -18.12 -7.21 22.43
CA GLU A 84 -16.95 -6.33 22.58
C GLU A 84 -16.05 -6.36 21.34
N LEU A 85 -15.89 -7.51 20.67
CA LEU A 85 -15.18 -7.57 19.39
C LEU A 85 -15.81 -6.65 18.35
N GLN A 86 -17.14 -6.65 18.22
CA GLN A 86 -17.83 -5.76 17.28
C GLN A 86 -17.61 -4.28 17.59
N VAL A 87 -17.57 -3.89 18.87
CA VAL A 87 -17.26 -2.52 19.30
C VAL A 87 -15.83 -2.15 18.90
N HIS A 88 -14.85 -3.00 19.24
CA HIS A 88 -13.45 -2.76 18.91
C HIS A 88 -13.17 -2.74 17.41
N TYR A 89 -13.83 -3.57 16.61
CA TYR A 89 -13.71 -3.52 15.14
C TYR A 89 -14.33 -2.26 14.54
N LYS A 90 -15.44 -1.75 15.10
CA LYS A 90 -16.05 -0.48 14.65
C LYS A 90 -15.16 0.72 14.97
N GLU A 91 -14.50 0.71 16.12
CA GLU A 91 -13.51 1.74 16.48
C GLU A 91 -12.26 1.65 15.58
N ALA A 92 -11.76 0.44 15.36
CA ALA A 92 -10.62 0.18 14.47
C ALA A 92 -10.90 0.60 13.02
N SER A 93 -12.09 0.31 12.49
CA SER A 93 -12.49 0.66 11.13
C SER A 93 -12.45 2.18 10.88
N LYS A 94 -12.73 3.00 11.91
CA LYS A 94 -12.59 4.46 11.82
C LYS A 94 -11.12 4.89 11.74
N SER A 95 -10.20 4.15 12.39
CA SER A 95 -8.75 4.38 12.35
C SER A 95 -8.09 3.79 11.09
N MET A 96 -8.66 2.72 10.53
CA MET A 96 -8.15 1.96 9.38
C MET A 96 -8.43 2.62 8.00
N LYS A 97 -8.35 3.94 7.88
CA LYS A 97 -8.36 4.63 6.56
C LYS A 97 -7.01 4.53 5.83
N GLY A 98 -6.27 3.46 6.06
CA GLY A 98 -4.85 3.32 5.75
C GLY A 98 -4.44 2.04 5.05
N CYS A 99 -5.40 1.19 4.68
CA CYS A 99 -5.23 0.09 3.72
C CYS A 99 -5.98 0.43 2.43
#